data_AF-A0A3M1BT51-F1
#
_entry.id   AF-A0A3M1BT51-F1
#
_cell.length_a   1.000
_cell.length_b   1.000
_cell.length_c   1.000
_cell.angle_alpha   90.00
_cell.angle_beta   90.00
_cell.angle_gamma   90.00
#
_symmetry.space_group_name_H-M   'P 1'
#
loop_
_entity.id
_entity.type
_entity.pdbx_description
1 polymer ?
#
loop_
_entity_poly.entity_id
_entity_poly.type
_entity_poly.pdbx_seq_one_letter_code
_entity_poly.pdbx_strand_id
1 'polypeptide(L)'
;MSGITTLRVGKMEVLRTDLERLGDIWLFQKVQRMKNLLKIAEPDEALYRELMVSLGYPKNRVQFLNLALLLPFKEIRLLKTKDLIRKALLYRAGFEENVDELPPFFDLSLRMERFQWVEKGIRPANHPRRRLEGASLFLEELAGIGAVNFFLMRIKGWKRKIENSVDASAFVRRVMELSGVGIQRRQESFFNVILPFFLALFPREVESQLRVVFELHPPLASNFLIKSFLQKYPHILPASTREHFGIIMLMKNSRGGSINTP
;
A
#
# COMPACT_ATOMS: atom_id res chain seq x y z
N MET A 1 -36.63 4.83 32.19
CA MET A 1 -36.10 4.89 30.81
C MET A 1 -34.61 5.23 30.71
N SER A 2 -33.89 5.52 31.81
CA SER A 2 -32.45 5.85 31.78
C SER A 2 -31.50 4.66 31.65
N GLY A 3 -31.88 3.45 32.10
CA GLY A 3 -30.98 2.28 32.11
C GLY A 3 -30.69 1.64 30.75
N ILE A 4 -31.61 1.72 29.80
CA ILE A 4 -31.46 1.11 28.45
C ILE A 4 -30.47 1.91 27.59
N THR A 5 -30.48 3.24 27.73
CA THR A 5 -29.57 4.13 26.99
C THR A 5 -28.12 3.98 27.48
N THR A 6 -27.90 3.89 28.80
CA THR A 6 -26.56 3.73 29.38
C THR A 6 -25.91 2.38 29.03
N LEU A 7 -26.67 1.28 29.04
CA LEU A 7 -26.19 -0.04 28.62
C LEU A 7 -25.82 -0.10 27.13
N ARG A 8 -26.53 0.67 26.28
CA ARG A 8 -26.26 0.74 24.83
C ARG A 8 -25.01 1.58 24.53
N VAL A 9 -24.79 2.67 25.25
CA VAL A 9 -23.58 3.50 25.13
C VAL A 9 -22.34 2.71 25.56
N GLY A 10 -22.39 2.03 26.72
CA GLY A 10 -21.26 1.22 27.20
C GLY A 10 -20.86 0.09 26.24
N LYS A 11 -21.84 -0.58 25.59
CA LYS A 11 -21.55 -1.60 24.57
C LYS A 11 -20.91 -1.02 23.31
N MET A 12 -21.25 0.21 22.91
CA MET A 12 -20.64 0.86 21.74
C MET A 12 -19.21 1.30 22.02
N GLU A 13 -18.95 1.81 23.21
CA GLU A 13 -17.61 2.22 23.64
C GLU A 13 -16.66 1.02 23.70
N VAL A 14 -17.09 -0.09 24.30
CA VAL A 14 -16.32 -1.35 24.31
C VAL A 14 -16.00 -1.82 22.90
N LEU A 15 -16.97 -1.78 21.98
CA LEU A 15 -16.73 -2.18 20.59
C LEU A 15 -15.73 -1.24 19.90
N ARG A 16 -15.77 0.08 20.14
CA ARG A 16 -14.77 1.01 19.59
C ARG A 16 -13.36 0.68 20.09
N THR A 17 -13.19 0.48 21.39
CA THR A 17 -11.90 0.08 21.98
C THR A 17 -11.40 -1.23 21.38
N ASP A 18 -12.28 -2.20 21.14
CA ASP A 18 -11.92 -3.44 20.44
C ASP A 18 -11.49 -3.21 18.99
N LEU A 19 -12.18 -2.34 18.24
CA LEU A 19 -11.79 -1.99 16.87
C LEU A 19 -10.42 -1.32 16.86
N GLU A 20 -10.15 -0.42 17.79
CA GLU A 20 -8.85 0.25 17.90
C GLU A 20 -7.72 -0.76 18.16
N ARG A 21 -7.91 -1.64 19.14
CA ARG A 21 -6.99 -2.73 19.45
C ARG A 21 -6.75 -3.66 18.26
N LEU A 22 -7.81 -4.00 17.51
CA LEU A 22 -7.69 -4.79 16.29
C LEU A 22 -6.94 -4.05 15.18
N GLY A 23 -7.08 -2.73 15.11
CA GLY A 23 -6.29 -1.86 14.23
C GLY A 23 -4.80 -1.90 14.56
N ASP A 24 -4.46 -1.86 15.86
CA ASP A 24 -3.07 -1.98 16.31
C ASP A 24 -2.49 -3.37 16.03
N ILE A 25 -3.28 -4.44 16.23
CA ILE A 25 -2.89 -5.80 15.86
C ILE A 25 -2.64 -5.91 14.35
N TRP A 26 -3.51 -5.33 13.53
CA TRP A 26 -3.32 -5.27 12.08
C TRP A 26 -1.99 -4.61 11.71
N LEU A 27 -1.71 -3.45 12.32
CA LEU A 27 -0.48 -2.72 12.05
C LEU A 27 0.74 -3.53 12.50
N PHE A 28 0.69 -4.13 13.68
CA PHE A 28 1.75 -5.01 14.18
C PHE A 28 2.03 -6.15 13.20
N GLN A 29 1.00 -6.87 12.73
CA GLN A 29 1.15 -7.94 11.74
C GLN A 29 1.79 -7.43 10.44
N LYS A 30 1.39 -6.24 9.97
CA LYS A 30 1.99 -5.61 8.79
C LYS A 30 3.47 -5.30 8.99
N VAL A 31 3.83 -4.69 10.12
CA VAL A 31 5.23 -4.39 10.47
C VAL A 31 6.05 -5.67 10.57
N GLN A 32 5.55 -6.73 11.21
CA GLN A 32 6.25 -8.02 11.30
C GLN A 32 6.50 -8.63 9.92
N ARG A 33 5.52 -8.56 9.02
CA ARG A 33 5.71 -9.01 7.64
C ARG A 33 6.82 -8.22 6.94
N MET A 34 6.88 -6.90 7.12
CA MET A 34 7.95 -6.07 6.54
C MET A 34 9.33 -6.43 7.14
N LYS A 35 9.40 -6.69 8.45
CA LYS A 35 10.63 -7.18 9.09
C LYS A 35 11.10 -8.50 8.50
N ASN A 36 10.18 -9.42 8.20
CA ASN A 36 10.52 -10.69 7.57
C ASN A 36 11.00 -10.51 6.12
N LEU A 37 10.37 -9.62 5.35
CA LEU A 37 10.83 -9.28 4.00
C LEU A 37 12.24 -8.68 4.00
N LEU A 38 12.53 -7.79 4.95
CA LEU A 38 13.85 -7.16 5.12
C LEU A 38 14.96 -8.15 5.53
N LYS A 39 14.63 -9.37 5.97
CA LYS A 39 15.64 -10.42 6.20
C LYS A 39 16.14 -11.08 4.91
N ILE A 40 15.38 -10.95 3.82
CA ILE A 40 15.62 -11.70 2.57
C ILE A 40 15.78 -10.80 1.34
N ALA A 41 15.66 -9.48 1.50
CA ALA A 41 15.78 -8.51 0.43
C ALA A 41 16.35 -7.19 0.95
N GLU A 42 17.22 -6.59 0.15
CA GLU A 42 17.74 -5.25 0.41
C GLU A 42 16.61 -4.22 0.52
N PRO A 43 16.72 -3.19 1.38
CA PRO A 43 15.61 -2.28 1.68
C PRO A 43 14.94 -1.63 0.47
N ASP A 44 15.71 -1.13 -0.50
CA ASP A 44 15.16 -0.54 -1.73
C ASP A 44 14.39 -1.56 -2.58
N GLU A 45 14.93 -2.76 -2.71
CA GLU A 45 14.31 -3.86 -3.45
C GLU A 45 13.04 -4.35 -2.76
N ALA A 46 13.08 -4.50 -1.43
CA ALA A 46 11.93 -4.87 -0.61
C ALA A 46 10.79 -3.84 -0.75
N LEU A 47 11.10 -2.54 -0.66
CA LEU A 47 10.12 -1.48 -0.80
C LEU A 47 9.54 -1.42 -2.22
N TYR A 48 10.39 -1.54 -3.24
CA TYR A 48 9.97 -1.61 -4.64
C TYR A 48 8.96 -2.74 -4.88
N ARG A 49 9.25 -3.97 -4.42
CA ARG A 49 8.35 -5.11 -4.55
C ARG A 49 6.99 -4.84 -3.90
N GLU A 50 6.98 -4.26 -2.71
CA GLU A 50 5.74 -3.93 -2.01
C GLU A 50 4.92 -2.85 -2.72
N LEU A 51 5.59 -1.84 -3.27
CA LEU A 51 4.94 -0.83 -4.10
C LEU A 51 4.31 -1.47 -5.34
N MET A 52 5.04 -2.34 -6.04
CA MET A 52 4.53 -3.08 -7.20
C MET A 52 3.31 -3.94 -6.83
N VAL A 53 3.40 -4.74 -5.76
CA VAL A 53 2.26 -5.54 -5.27
C VAL A 53 1.04 -4.69 -4.94
N SER A 54 1.26 -3.48 -4.39
CA SER A 54 0.17 -2.55 -4.07
C SER A 54 -0.61 -2.05 -5.30
N LEU A 55 0.02 -2.07 -6.49
CA LEU A 55 -0.63 -1.72 -7.76
C LEU A 55 -1.57 -2.81 -8.28
N GLY A 56 -1.30 -4.08 -7.95
CA GLY A 56 -1.94 -5.23 -8.59
C GLY A 56 -3.43 -5.46 -8.31
N TYR A 57 -4.06 -4.74 -7.37
CA TYR A 57 -5.42 -5.05 -6.88
C TYR A 57 -5.54 -6.53 -6.42
N PRO A 58 -6.62 -7.05 -5.80
CA PRO A 58 -6.61 -8.44 -5.34
C PRO A 58 -6.38 -9.49 -6.43
N LYS A 59 -6.71 -9.19 -7.70
CA LYS A 59 -6.62 -10.15 -8.81
C LYS A 59 -5.24 -10.27 -9.46
N ASN A 60 -4.41 -9.22 -9.44
CA ASN A 60 -3.09 -9.23 -10.10
C ASN A 60 -1.91 -9.04 -9.12
N ARG A 61 -2.09 -9.22 -7.81
CA ARG A 61 -0.99 -9.01 -6.84
C ARG A 61 0.24 -9.86 -7.13
N VAL A 62 0.01 -11.15 -7.43
CA VAL A 62 1.08 -12.12 -7.70
C VAL A 62 1.79 -11.77 -9.01
N GLN A 63 1.05 -11.32 -10.02
CA GLN A 63 1.58 -10.91 -11.31
C GLN A 63 2.49 -9.68 -11.17
N PHE A 64 2.08 -8.69 -10.38
CA PHE A 64 2.93 -7.53 -10.08
C PHE A 64 4.16 -7.91 -9.24
N LEU A 65 4.06 -8.89 -8.34
CA LEU A 65 5.23 -9.42 -7.64
C LEU A 65 6.20 -10.11 -8.60
N ASN A 66 5.69 -11.01 -9.45
CA ASN A 66 6.49 -11.73 -10.44
C ASN A 66 7.18 -10.75 -11.39
N LEU A 67 6.48 -9.70 -11.83
CA LEU A 67 7.07 -8.65 -12.63
C LEU A 67 8.20 -7.93 -11.89
N ALA A 68 8.00 -7.59 -10.62
CA ALA A 68 9.02 -6.94 -9.80
C ALA A 68 10.26 -7.84 -9.56
N LEU A 69 10.06 -9.17 -9.54
CA LEU A 69 11.16 -10.14 -9.47
C LEU A 69 11.90 -10.27 -10.81
N LEU A 70 11.19 -10.20 -11.93
CA LEU A 70 11.78 -10.23 -13.27
C LEU A 70 12.49 -8.93 -13.64
N LEU A 71 12.06 -7.79 -13.07
CA LEU A 71 12.69 -6.49 -13.27
C LEU A 71 13.07 -5.87 -11.92
N PRO A 72 14.16 -6.36 -11.28
CA PRO A 72 14.60 -5.86 -9.99
C PRO A 72 14.85 -4.36 -9.98
N PHE A 73 14.71 -3.72 -8.82
CA PHE A 73 14.86 -2.27 -8.68
C PHE A 73 16.23 -1.77 -9.13
N LYS A 74 17.29 -2.56 -8.94
CA LYS A 74 18.63 -2.23 -9.45
C LYS A 74 18.65 -1.99 -10.97
N GLU A 75 17.84 -2.73 -11.73
CA GLU A 75 17.74 -2.57 -13.19
C GLU A 75 16.88 -1.34 -13.53
N ILE A 76 15.78 -1.12 -12.79
CA ILE A 76 14.98 0.11 -12.91
C ILE A 76 15.87 1.36 -12.77
N ARG A 77 16.82 1.35 -11.82
CA ARG A 77 17.76 2.45 -11.60
C ARG A 77 18.70 2.70 -12.80
N LEU A 78 19.00 1.67 -13.60
CA LEU A 78 19.86 1.81 -14.78
C LEU A 78 19.12 2.39 -15.99
N LEU A 79 17.79 2.26 -16.05
CA LEU A 79 16.96 2.75 -17.16
C LEU A 79 16.82 4.29 -17.16
N LYS A 80 16.98 4.94 -16.01
CA LYS A 80 17.04 6.42 -15.79
C LYS A 80 15.82 7.25 -16.18
N THR A 81 15.05 6.89 -17.21
CA THR A 81 13.93 7.68 -17.73
C THR A 81 12.61 6.93 -17.62
N LYS A 82 11.51 7.66 -17.46
CA LYS A 82 10.15 7.09 -17.43
C LYS A 82 9.83 6.28 -18.69
N ASP A 83 10.35 6.66 -19.85
CA ASP A 83 10.02 6.01 -21.12
C ASP A 83 10.73 4.66 -21.24
N LEU A 84 12.01 4.59 -20.84
CA LEU A 84 12.75 3.33 -20.76
C LEU A 84 12.19 2.42 -19.67
N ILE A 85 11.83 2.97 -18.50
CA ILE A 85 11.16 2.21 -17.42
C ILE A 85 9.81 1.67 -17.91
N ARG A 86 9.00 2.49 -18.58
CA ARG A 86 7.72 2.07 -19.15
C ARG A 86 7.93 0.92 -20.13
N LYS A 87 8.85 1.07 -21.08
CA LYS A 87 9.12 0.07 -22.11
C LYS A 87 9.59 -1.25 -21.50
N ALA A 88 10.53 -1.19 -20.57
CA ALA A 88 10.99 -2.36 -19.83
C ALA A 88 9.87 -3.07 -19.07
N LEU A 89 9.02 -2.33 -18.34
CA LEU A 89 7.87 -2.89 -17.62
C LEU A 89 6.88 -3.57 -18.56
N LEU A 90 6.54 -2.92 -19.68
CA LEU A 90 5.58 -3.46 -20.65
C LEU A 90 6.15 -4.67 -21.40
N TYR A 91 7.44 -4.66 -21.72
CA TYR A 91 8.14 -5.81 -22.30
C TYR A 91 8.15 -7.00 -21.35
N ARG A 92 8.62 -6.81 -20.11
CA ARG A 92 8.65 -7.88 -19.09
C ARG A 92 7.26 -8.39 -18.73
N ALA A 93 6.23 -7.56 -18.87
CA ALA A 93 4.85 -7.97 -18.67
C ALA A 93 4.21 -8.70 -19.87
N GLY A 94 4.89 -8.76 -21.02
CA GLY A 94 4.33 -9.38 -22.24
C GLY A 94 3.26 -8.52 -22.94
N PHE A 95 3.25 -7.20 -22.69
CA PHE A 95 2.32 -6.25 -23.33
C PHE A 95 2.91 -5.52 -24.53
N GLU A 96 4.22 -5.61 -24.74
CA GLU A 96 4.93 -4.97 -25.83
C GLU A 96 6.07 -5.87 -26.30
N GLU A 97 6.17 -6.09 -27.62
CA GLU A 97 7.21 -6.92 -28.23
C GLU A 97 8.35 -6.08 -28.83
N ASN A 98 8.11 -4.80 -29.07
CA ASN A 98 9.11 -3.89 -29.60
C ASN A 98 10.21 -3.66 -28.54
N VAL A 99 11.44 -3.96 -28.92
CA VAL A 99 12.64 -3.85 -28.06
C VAL A 99 13.51 -2.64 -28.40
N ASP A 100 13.14 -1.84 -29.39
CA ASP A 100 13.91 -0.68 -29.83
C ASP A 100 14.20 0.24 -28.62
N GLU A 101 15.33 0.94 -28.59
CA GLU A 101 15.69 1.85 -27.48
C GLU A 101 15.92 1.18 -26.10
N LEU A 102 15.56 -0.10 -25.89
CA LEU A 102 15.97 -0.80 -24.67
C LEU A 102 17.50 -0.93 -24.67
N PRO A 103 18.14 -0.73 -23.51
CA PRO A 103 19.59 -0.69 -23.48
C PRO A 103 20.19 -2.09 -23.70
N PRO A 104 21.43 -2.19 -24.23
CA PRO A 104 22.04 -3.48 -24.55
C PRO A 104 22.20 -4.46 -23.37
N PHE A 105 22.22 -3.95 -22.13
CA PHE A 105 22.30 -4.78 -20.92
C PHE A 105 20.95 -5.43 -20.54
N PHE A 106 19.85 -5.02 -21.17
CA PHE A 106 18.52 -5.48 -20.81
C PHE A 106 18.26 -6.88 -21.37
N ASP A 107 18.11 -7.85 -20.48
CA ASP A 107 17.85 -9.24 -20.87
C ASP A 107 16.46 -9.39 -21.51
N LEU A 108 16.44 -9.77 -22.79
CA LEU A 108 15.23 -9.99 -23.58
C LEU A 108 14.64 -11.39 -23.43
N SER A 109 15.37 -12.34 -22.83
CA SER A 109 14.89 -13.72 -22.65
C SER A 109 13.85 -13.85 -21.53
N LEU A 110 13.85 -12.90 -20.60
CA LEU A 110 13.00 -12.90 -19.42
C LEU A 110 11.72 -12.10 -19.67
N ARG A 111 10.56 -12.75 -19.65
CA ARG A 111 9.26 -12.06 -19.72
C ARG A 111 8.14 -12.94 -19.16
N MET A 112 7.07 -12.28 -18.74
CA MET A 112 5.81 -12.92 -18.40
C MET A 112 5.00 -13.19 -19.67
N GLU A 113 4.19 -14.24 -19.62
CA GLU A 113 3.21 -14.53 -20.65
C GLU A 113 1.95 -13.69 -20.43
N ARG A 114 1.38 -13.13 -21.51
CA ARG A 114 0.24 -12.22 -21.40
C ARG A 114 -0.98 -12.84 -20.72
N PHE A 115 -1.21 -14.14 -20.92
CA PHE A 115 -2.34 -14.86 -20.31
C PHE A 115 -2.26 -14.95 -18.78
N GLN A 116 -1.08 -14.71 -18.18
CA GLN A 116 -0.91 -14.69 -16.73
C GLN A 116 -1.62 -13.49 -16.09
N TRP A 117 -1.91 -12.43 -16.86
CA TRP A 117 -2.63 -11.25 -16.40
C TRP A 117 -4.14 -11.48 -16.42
N VAL A 118 -4.78 -11.16 -15.30
CA VAL A 118 -6.24 -11.12 -15.22
C VAL A 118 -6.70 -9.76 -15.74
N GLU A 119 -7.32 -9.71 -16.91
CA GLU A 119 -7.85 -8.47 -17.52
C GLU A 119 -9.39 -8.41 -17.51
N LYS A 120 -10.07 -9.57 -17.50
CA LYS A 120 -11.53 -9.67 -17.58
C LYS A 120 -12.23 -9.09 -16.35
N GLY A 121 -13.22 -8.23 -16.59
CA GLY A 121 -14.05 -7.63 -15.54
C GLY A 121 -13.31 -6.61 -14.67
N ILE A 122 -12.22 -6.03 -15.18
CA ILE A 122 -11.45 -4.98 -14.52
C ILE A 122 -11.86 -3.62 -15.10
N ARG A 123 -12.10 -2.63 -14.22
CA ARG A 123 -12.38 -1.24 -14.66
C ARG A 123 -11.19 -0.69 -15.44
N PRO A 124 -11.37 0.19 -16.45
CA PRO A 124 -10.27 0.67 -17.29
C PRO A 124 -9.08 1.25 -16.51
N ALA A 125 -9.32 2.00 -15.43
CA ALA A 125 -8.25 2.56 -14.58
C ALA A 125 -7.44 1.52 -13.77
N ASN A 126 -7.90 0.27 -13.74
CA ASN A 126 -7.25 -0.84 -13.05
C ASN A 126 -6.58 -1.83 -14.01
N HIS A 127 -6.61 -1.56 -15.32
CA HIS A 127 -5.98 -2.42 -16.31
C HIS A 127 -4.46 -2.51 -16.05
N PRO A 128 -3.84 -3.71 -16.05
CA PRO A 128 -2.43 -3.89 -15.73
C PRO A 128 -1.51 -3.00 -16.57
N ARG A 129 -1.69 -2.97 -17.90
CA ARG A 129 -0.96 -2.06 -18.80
C ARG A 129 -0.94 -0.60 -18.31
N ARG A 130 -2.11 -0.02 -18.04
CA ARG A 130 -2.23 1.38 -17.56
C ARG A 130 -1.60 1.59 -16.19
N ARG A 131 -1.61 0.57 -15.34
CA ARG A 131 -0.96 0.60 -14.03
C ARG A 131 0.57 0.60 -14.16
N LEU A 132 1.11 -0.13 -15.13
CA LEU A 132 2.55 -0.14 -15.43
C LEU A 132 3.01 1.17 -16.06
N GLU A 133 2.21 1.73 -16.96
CA GLU A 133 2.43 3.08 -17.51
C GLU A 133 2.40 4.15 -16.40
N GLY A 134 1.45 4.07 -15.47
CA GLY A 134 1.44 4.94 -14.30
C GLY A 134 2.61 4.67 -13.34
N ALA A 135 3.10 3.43 -13.27
CA ALA A 135 4.22 3.08 -12.41
C ALA A 135 5.53 3.66 -12.88
N SER A 136 5.78 3.72 -14.19
CA SER A 136 7.03 4.26 -14.71
C SER A 136 7.27 5.72 -14.31
N LEU A 137 6.18 6.49 -14.16
CA LEU A 137 6.24 7.88 -13.71
C LEU A 137 6.84 8.00 -12.30
N PHE A 138 6.31 7.26 -11.31
CA PHE A 138 6.86 7.35 -9.96
C PHE A 138 8.18 6.60 -9.82
N LEU A 139 8.41 5.52 -10.60
CA LEU A 139 9.66 4.77 -10.54
C LEU A 139 10.85 5.59 -11.04
N GLU A 140 10.65 6.49 -12.00
CA GLU A 140 11.66 7.49 -12.37
C GLU A 140 12.06 8.37 -11.17
N GLU A 141 11.07 8.87 -10.41
CA GLU A 141 11.31 9.66 -9.20
C GLU A 141 12.10 8.87 -8.13
N LEU A 142 11.78 7.57 -7.96
CA LEU A 142 12.48 6.70 -6.99
C LEU A 142 13.89 6.30 -7.45
N ALA A 143 14.09 6.09 -8.76
CA ALA A 143 15.32 5.57 -9.32
C ALA A 143 16.54 6.48 -9.05
N GLY A 144 16.32 7.80 -9.05
CA GLY A 144 17.37 8.79 -8.88
C GLY A 144 18.04 8.76 -7.50
N ILE A 145 17.26 8.63 -6.43
CA ILE A 145 17.76 8.76 -5.04
C ILE A 145 17.60 7.49 -4.20
N GLY A 146 16.95 6.45 -4.73
CA GLY A 146 16.59 5.23 -4.00
C GLY A 146 15.19 5.34 -3.39
N ALA A 147 14.43 4.25 -3.43
CA ALA A 147 13.04 4.21 -2.95
C ALA A 147 12.95 4.54 -1.45
N VAL A 148 13.83 3.94 -0.64
CA VAL A 148 13.85 4.16 0.82
C VAL A 148 14.18 5.60 1.14
N ASN A 149 15.26 6.14 0.56
CA ASN A 149 15.68 7.52 0.82
C ASN A 149 14.61 8.52 0.40
N PHE A 150 13.97 8.30 -0.75
CA PHE A 150 12.89 9.14 -1.26
C PHE A 150 11.76 9.33 -0.23
N PHE A 151 11.23 8.23 0.31
CA PHE A 151 10.15 8.33 1.29
C PHE A 151 10.65 8.79 2.67
N LEU A 152 11.87 8.37 3.08
CA LEU A 152 12.44 8.79 4.36
C LEU A 152 12.61 10.30 4.43
N MET A 153 13.15 10.91 3.37
CA MET A 153 13.31 12.37 3.28
C MET A 153 11.96 13.10 3.39
N ARG A 154 10.90 12.55 2.79
CA ARG A 154 9.55 13.16 2.87
C ARG A 154 8.92 13.01 4.25
N ILE A 155 9.09 11.85 4.89
CA ILE A 155 8.62 11.60 6.26
C ILE A 155 9.35 12.54 7.24
N LYS A 156 10.68 12.53 7.26
CA LYS A 156 11.51 13.36 8.17
C LYS A 156 11.49 14.85 7.81
N GLY A 157 11.15 15.18 6.57
CA GLY A 157 10.98 16.54 6.08
C GLY A 157 9.72 17.22 6.59
N TRP A 158 8.75 16.46 7.14
CA TRP A 158 7.57 17.04 7.78
C TRP A 158 7.91 17.60 9.16
N LYS A 159 7.88 18.93 9.30
CA LYS A 159 8.25 19.64 10.55
C LYS A 159 7.07 20.04 11.42
N ARG A 160 5.84 19.95 10.91
CA ARG A 160 4.63 20.34 11.66
C ARG A 160 4.23 19.22 12.60
N LYS A 161 3.73 19.56 13.79
CA LYS A 161 3.09 18.56 14.66
C LYS A 161 1.80 18.06 13.99
N ILE A 162 1.45 16.80 14.22
CA ILE A 162 0.23 16.19 13.69
C ILE A 162 -0.74 16.11 14.86
N GLU A 163 -1.74 16.98 14.88
CA GLU A 163 -2.63 17.13 16.04
C GLU A 163 -4.07 16.73 15.73
N ASN A 164 -4.43 16.67 14.45
CA ASN A 164 -5.78 16.35 14.01
C ASN A 164 -5.77 15.59 12.66
N SER A 165 -6.96 15.24 12.20
CA SER A 165 -7.17 14.47 10.97
C SER A 165 -6.78 15.23 9.69
N VAL A 166 -6.84 16.56 9.70
CA VAL A 166 -6.42 17.42 8.59
C VAL A 166 -4.90 17.36 8.43
N ASP A 167 -4.16 17.48 9.54
CA ASP A 167 -2.71 17.36 9.54
C ASP A 167 -2.26 15.96 9.08
N ALA A 168 -2.90 14.92 9.60
CA ALA A 168 -2.60 13.54 9.22
C ALA A 168 -2.87 13.30 7.72
N SER A 169 -3.98 13.83 7.18
CA SER A 169 -4.29 13.77 5.74
C SER A 169 -3.26 14.53 4.90
N ALA A 170 -2.85 15.71 5.34
CA ALA A 170 -1.85 16.52 4.66
C ALA A 170 -0.47 15.85 4.67
N PHE A 171 -0.09 15.21 5.79
CA PHE A 171 1.12 14.39 5.90
C PHE A 171 1.11 13.26 4.86
N VAL A 172 0.07 12.44 4.84
CA VAL A 172 -0.06 11.31 3.90
C VAL A 172 -0.01 11.80 2.45
N ARG A 173 -0.73 12.88 2.13
CA ARG A 173 -0.75 13.47 0.79
C ARG A 173 0.65 13.89 0.35
N ARG A 174 1.42 14.53 1.22
CA ARG A 174 2.78 15.01 0.92
C ARG A 174 3.78 13.86 0.78
N VAL A 175 3.75 12.90 1.71
CA VAL A 175 4.64 11.72 1.62
C VAL A 175 4.39 10.96 0.33
N MET A 176 3.12 10.77 -0.02
CA MET A 176 2.71 10.01 -1.20
C MET A 176 2.57 10.83 -2.47
N GLU A 177 3.06 12.07 -2.55
CA GLU A 177 2.94 12.89 -3.76
C GLU A 177 3.76 12.31 -4.92
N LEU A 178 3.19 11.31 -5.57
CA LEU A 178 3.77 10.51 -6.64
C LEU A 178 2.96 10.71 -7.91
N SER A 179 3.66 10.83 -9.03
CA SER A 179 3.07 10.87 -10.36
C SER A 179 2.49 9.51 -10.76
N GLY A 180 1.45 9.50 -11.60
CA GLY A 180 0.88 8.26 -12.16
C GLY A 180 0.03 7.40 -11.20
N VAL A 181 -0.13 7.80 -9.93
CA VAL A 181 -0.94 7.07 -8.93
C VAL A 181 -2.09 7.95 -8.42
N GLY A 182 -3.32 7.47 -8.61
CA GLY A 182 -4.52 8.17 -8.13
C GLY A 182 -4.59 8.30 -6.60
N ILE A 183 -5.24 9.35 -6.10
CA ILE A 183 -5.30 9.74 -4.67
C ILE A 183 -5.67 8.58 -3.74
N GLN A 184 -6.74 7.84 -4.05
CA GLN A 184 -7.18 6.72 -3.21
C GLN A 184 -6.09 5.63 -3.12
N ARG A 185 -5.43 5.31 -4.23
CA ARG A 185 -4.36 4.31 -4.25
C ARG A 185 -3.14 4.78 -3.46
N ARG A 186 -2.81 6.08 -3.55
CA ARG A 186 -1.75 6.68 -2.73
C ARG A 186 -2.00 6.48 -1.24
N GLN A 187 -3.22 6.77 -0.76
CA GLN A 187 -3.59 6.54 0.64
C GLN A 187 -3.53 5.06 1.01
N GLU A 188 -4.11 4.18 0.17
CA GLU A 188 -4.07 2.74 0.41
C GLU A 188 -2.62 2.21 0.48
N SER A 189 -1.73 2.63 -0.43
CA SER A 189 -0.32 2.25 -0.45
C SER A 189 0.44 2.83 0.73
N PHE A 190 0.11 4.05 1.20
CA PHE A 190 0.71 4.59 2.41
C PHE A 190 0.51 3.66 3.60
N PHE A 191 -0.75 3.33 3.92
CA PHE A 191 -1.03 2.51 5.10
C PHE A 191 -0.65 1.05 4.93
N ASN A 192 -0.77 0.48 3.72
CA ASN A 192 -0.45 -0.93 3.50
C ASN A 192 1.04 -1.21 3.27
N VAL A 193 1.81 -0.21 2.82
CA VAL A 193 3.22 -0.35 2.43
C VAL A 193 4.10 0.61 3.20
N ILE A 194 4.01 1.93 2.94
CA ILE A 194 4.98 2.90 3.46
C ILE A 194 5.02 2.90 4.99
N LEU A 195 3.87 3.08 5.64
CA LEU A 195 3.78 3.17 7.09
C LEU A 195 4.38 1.93 7.79
N PRO A 196 3.94 0.69 7.50
CA PRO A 196 4.50 -0.48 8.17
C PRO A 196 5.96 -0.76 7.76
N PHE A 197 6.37 -0.40 6.54
CA PHE A 197 7.75 -0.59 6.09
C PHE A 197 8.72 0.31 6.86
N PHE A 198 8.38 1.59 7.01
CA PHE A 198 9.23 2.54 7.73
C PHE A 198 9.22 2.32 9.25
N LEU A 199 8.11 1.84 9.82
CA LEU A 199 8.08 1.35 11.21
C LEU A 199 8.95 0.09 11.42
N ALA A 200 9.11 -0.76 10.39
CA ALA A 200 9.98 -1.92 10.46
C ALA A 200 11.47 -1.54 10.34
N LEU A 201 11.79 -0.61 9.44
CA LEU A 201 13.17 -0.28 9.08
C LEU A 201 13.80 0.79 9.99
N PHE A 202 13.04 1.82 10.39
CA PHE A 202 13.54 2.96 11.18
C PHE A 202 12.67 3.28 12.42
N PRO A 203 12.31 2.30 13.27
CA PRO A 203 11.35 2.50 14.35
C PRO A 203 11.69 3.70 15.25
N ARG A 204 12.97 3.85 15.64
CA ARG A 204 13.42 4.95 16.51
C ARG A 204 13.25 6.34 15.91
N GLU A 205 13.23 6.46 14.58
CA GLU A 205 13.21 7.75 13.89
C GLU A 205 11.81 8.21 13.51
N VAL A 206 10.88 7.28 13.26
CA VAL A 206 9.58 7.60 12.66
C VAL A 206 8.37 7.11 13.46
N GLU A 207 8.56 6.29 14.50
CA GLU A 207 7.45 5.60 15.16
C GLU A 207 6.40 6.55 15.76
N SER A 208 6.84 7.54 16.52
CA SER A 208 5.92 8.51 17.14
C SER A 208 5.06 9.23 16.09
N GLN A 209 5.69 9.69 15.01
CA GLN A 209 5.02 10.40 13.93
C GLN A 209 4.04 9.48 13.16
N LEU A 210 4.48 8.30 12.75
CA LEU A 210 3.67 7.41 11.92
C LEU A 210 2.51 6.77 12.70
N ARG A 211 2.66 6.50 14.00
CA ARG A 211 1.55 6.03 14.84
C ARG A 211 0.46 7.08 14.99
N VAL A 212 0.85 8.33 15.26
CA VAL A 212 -0.11 9.45 15.33
C VAL A 212 -0.85 9.62 14.00
N VAL A 213 -0.18 9.45 12.86
CA VAL A 213 -0.85 9.44 11.54
C VAL A 213 -1.86 8.30 11.44
N PHE A 214 -1.52 7.09 11.89
CA PHE A 214 -2.44 5.94 11.87
C PHE A 214 -3.69 6.15 12.74
N GLU A 215 -3.50 6.79 13.89
CA GLU A 215 -4.55 7.09 14.86
C GLU A 215 -5.47 8.23 14.40
N LEU A 216 -4.91 9.27 13.78
CA LEU A 216 -5.65 10.50 13.46
C LEU A 216 -6.14 10.59 12.01
N HIS A 217 -5.50 9.89 11.06
CA HIS A 217 -5.91 9.97 9.66
C HIS A 217 -7.34 9.43 9.48
N PRO A 218 -8.21 10.11 8.72
CA PRO A 218 -9.59 9.69 8.52
C PRO A 218 -9.67 8.30 7.87
N PRO A 219 -10.79 7.58 8.01
CA PRO A 219 -10.95 6.25 7.43
C PRO A 219 -10.69 6.25 5.92
N LEU A 220 -10.12 5.14 5.42
CA LEU A 220 -9.97 4.94 3.98
C LEU A 220 -11.32 4.66 3.31
N ALA A 221 -11.34 4.77 1.98
CA ALA A 221 -12.51 4.47 1.18
C ALA A 221 -13.11 3.09 1.48
N SER A 222 -14.44 3.05 1.64
CA SER A 222 -15.17 1.85 2.05
C SER A 222 -15.08 0.72 1.01
N ASN A 223 -14.46 -0.39 1.42
CA ASN A 223 -14.47 -1.64 0.67
C ASN A 223 -15.68 -2.53 1.06
N PHE A 224 -15.79 -3.73 0.48
CA PHE A 224 -16.89 -4.66 0.77
C PHE A 224 -16.98 -5.06 2.24
N LEU A 225 -15.85 -5.23 2.94
CA LEU A 225 -15.85 -5.58 4.36
C LEU A 225 -16.37 -4.42 5.22
N ILE A 226 -15.93 -3.19 4.94
CA ILE A 226 -16.45 -2.00 5.62
C ILE A 226 -17.96 -1.86 5.39
N LYS A 227 -18.42 -2.01 4.14
CA LYS A 227 -19.86 -1.94 3.81
C LYS A 227 -20.66 -3.03 4.54
N SER A 228 -20.15 -4.25 4.58
CA SER A 228 -20.77 -5.38 5.28
C SER A 228 -20.81 -5.16 6.80
N PHE A 229 -19.78 -4.56 7.38
CA PHE A 229 -19.77 -4.16 8.79
C PHE A 229 -20.84 -3.10 9.07
N LEU A 230 -20.91 -2.04 8.25
CA LEU A 230 -21.88 -0.96 8.42
C LEU A 230 -23.34 -1.42 8.23
N GLN A 231 -23.59 -2.47 7.44
CA GLN A 231 -24.90 -3.11 7.39
C GLN A 231 -25.29 -3.77 8.72
N LYS A 232 -24.32 -4.37 9.42
CA LYS A 232 -24.53 -5.03 10.72
C LYS A 232 -24.54 -4.03 11.89
N TYR A 233 -23.77 -2.94 11.78
CA TYR A 233 -23.58 -1.93 12.81
C TYR A 233 -23.69 -0.52 12.23
N PRO A 234 -24.90 -0.07 11.79
CA PRO A 234 -25.07 1.17 11.04
C PRO A 234 -24.73 2.44 11.82
N HIS A 235 -24.72 2.37 13.16
CA HIS A 235 -24.41 3.51 14.02
C HIS A 235 -22.91 3.63 14.37
N ILE A 236 -22.08 2.70 13.91
CA ILE A 236 -20.65 2.65 14.25
C ILE A 236 -19.84 2.95 12.99
N LEU A 237 -19.73 4.25 12.69
CA LEU A 237 -18.85 4.72 11.63
C LEU A 237 -17.40 4.75 12.15
N PRO A 238 -16.42 4.26 11.36
CA PRO A 238 -15.02 4.41 11.72
C PRO A 238 -14.67 5.90 11.78
N ALA A 239 -14.00 6.32 12.83
CA ALA A 239 -13.53 7.69 13.03
C ALA A 239 -12.10 7.88 12.49
N SER A 240 -11.34 6.80 12.36
CA SER A 240 -9.93 6.83 11.97
C SER A 240 -9.53 5.65 11.09
N THR A 241 -8.30 5.72 10.58
CA THR A 241 -7.66 4.62 9.85
C THR A 241 -7.39 3.43 10.78
N ARG A 242 -7.03 3.69 12.04
CA ARG A 242 -6.93 2.64 13.08
C ARG A 242 -8.23 1.85 13.21
N GLU A 243 -9.36 2.53 13.44
CA GLU A 243 -10.66 1.86 13.52
C GLU A 243 -11.05 1.18 12.19
N HIS A 244 -10.74 1.81 11.04
CA HIS A 244 -11.00 1.23 9.71
C HIS A 244 -10.34 -0.15 9.56
N PHE A 245 -9.06 -0.29 9.93
CA PHE A 245 -8.38 -1.58 9.86
C PHE A 245 -8.82 -2.54 10.97
N GLY A 246 -9.24 -2.03 12.12
CA GLY A 246 -9.95 -2.78 13.15
C GLY A 246 -11.18 -3.50 12.62
N ILE A 247 -12.03 -2.78 11.88
CA ILE A 247 -13.21 -3.35 11.22
C ILE A 247 -12.80 -4.44 10.23
N ILE A 248 -11.79 -4.18 9.40
CA ILE A 248 -11.30 -5.18 8.43
C ILE A 248 -10.86 -6.47 9.13
N MET A 249 -10.12 -6.36 10.24
CA MET A 249 -9.68 -7.52 11.02
C MET A 249 -10.87 -8.29 11.63
N LEU A 250 -11.79 -7.58 12.27
CA LEU A 250 -12.99 -8.18 12.84
C LEU A 250 -13.79 -8.97 11.80
N MET A 251 -14.01 -8.35 10.63
CA MET A 251 -14.81 -8.94 9.56
C MET A 251 -14.12 -10.13 8.89
N LYS A 252 -12.77 -10.15 8.84
CA LYS A 252 -12.02 -11.32 8.35
C LYS A 252 -12.10 -12.50 9.31
N ASN A 253 -11.88 -12.24 10.61
CA ASN A 253 -11.93 -13.29 11.64
C ASN A 253 -13.33 -13.91 11.77
N SER A 254 -14.38 -13.10 11.60
CA SER A 254 -15.77 -13.56 11.70
C SER A 254 -16.23 -14.44 10.52
N ARG A 255 -15.48 -14.46 9.40
CA ARG A 255 -15.84 -15.22 8.19
C ARG A 255 -15.15 -16.59 8.09
N GLY A 256 -14.46 -17.04 9.13
CA GLY A 256 -13.87 -18.40 9.18
C GLY A 256 -12.75 -18.65 8.17
N GLY A 257 -12.02 -17.62 7.74
CA GLY A 257 -10.85 -17.81 6.88
C GLY A 257 -9.61 -18.09 7.71
N SER A 258 -9.03 -19.28 7.56
CA SER A 258 -7.61 -19.49 7.82
C SER A 258 -6.83 -18.30 7.25
N ILE A 259 -5.81 -17.86 7.98
CA ILE A 259 -4.83 -16.93 7.45
C ILE A 259 -4.09 -17.70 6.35
N ASN A 260 -4.62 -17.69 5.13
CA ASN A 260 -3.83 -17.98 3.95
C ASN A 260 -2.93 -16.76 3.76
N THR A 261 -1.76 -16.82 4.37
CA THR A 261 -0.55 -16.16 3.90
C THR A 261 -0.27 -16.62 2.47
N PRO A 262 -0.27 -15.74 1.46
CA PRO A 262 0.78 -15.78 0.46
C PRO A 262 2.10 -15.30 1.09
#